data_AF-A0A5Y5TIW9-F1
#
_entry.id   AF-A0A5Y5TIW9-F1
#
_cell.length_a   1.000
_cell.length_b   1.000
_cell.length_c   1.000
_cell.angle_alpha   90.00
_cell.angle_beta   90.00
_cell.angle_gamma   90.00
#
_symmetry.space_group_name_H-M   'P 1'
#
loop_
_entity.id
_entity.type
_entity.pdbx_description
1 polymer ?
#
loop_
_entity_poly.entity_id
_entity_poly.type
_entity_poly.pdbx_seq_one_letter_code
_entity_poly.pdbx_strand_id
1 'polypeptide(L)'
;MLNYSIIENSLNIKLECLRKQSLEYKDLISNTLKEQKTTQVDKKQSIAKLHALLENQNLECIHGGKVILKSNKGKSFKSDGIPIMLESDLLNSSIVACPHTIANVSYPCTKVVDIKGSLSQKKVNGEYAIIQELISACKTDKGFALKVNFTPTKFKFDHSFDPKEGLGEQSKNQIELKEARLRMYYKEHKYQKDNLFTNLYLNDTLYQNEQGLDKLELSKNDLFNLNDINVLNTLKQDFSKDYEFKECEIRLGMHLLKLIFVIPKNIAKVYKSAYKEFKNKDLGVGYFTQLHEYDKDYRENENIIHHRVF
;
A
#
# COMPACT_ATOMS: atom_id res chain seq x y z
N MET A 1 -30.97 23.31 -31.69
CA MET A 1 -31.68 22.03 -31.87
C MET A 1 -31.58 21.24 -30.58
N LEU A 2 -32.70 20.81 -30.01
CA LEU A 2 -32.75 19.95 -28.83
C LEU A 2 -32.63 18.49 -29.28
N ASN A 3 -31.55 17.82 -28.90
CA ASN A 3 -31.32 16.39 -29.17
C ASN A 3 -32.00 15.56 -28.07
N TYR A 4 -33.17 15.01 -28.36
CA TYR A 4 -33.80 14.00 -27.52
C TYR A 4 -33.49 12.60 -28.06
N SER A 5 -33.04 11.72 -27.17
CA SER A 5 -32.98 10.27 -27.38
C SER A 5 -34.28 9.68 -26.85
N ILE A 6 -35.12 9.11 -27.72
CA ILE A 6 -36.29 8.35 -27.31
C ILE A 6 -35.81 6.96 -26.94
N ILE A 7 -35.83 6.64 -25.65
CA ILE A 7 -35.67 5.27 -25.16
C ILE A 7 -36.94 4.51 -25.57
N GLU A 8 -36.80 3.34 -26.20
CA GLU A 8 -37.91 2.51 -26.75
C GLU A 8 -39.06 2.19 -25.78
N ASN A 9 -38.89 2.43 -24.47
CA ASN A 9 -39.91 2.19 -23.44
C ASN A 9 -40.61 3.46 -22.93
N SER A 10 -40.30 4.65 -23.48
CA SER A 10 -40.82 5.93 -22.94
C SER A 10 -42.16 6.38 -23.54
N LEU A 11 -42.68 5.66 -24.54
CA LEU A 11 -44.00 5.90 -25.13
C LEU A 11 -44.68 4.55 -25.35
N ASN A 12 -45.91 4.40 -24.87
CA ASN A 12 -46.78 3.23 -25.06
C ASN A 12 -47.29 3.13 -26.52
N ILE A 13 -46.42 3.42 -27.49
CA ILE A 13 -46.71 3.41 -28.92
C ILE A 13 -46.02 2.18 -29.50
N LYS A 14 -46.84 1.18 -29.86
CA LYS A 14 -46.36 -0.04 -30.51
C LYS A 14 -46.15 0.25 -31.99
N LEU A 15 -44.94 0.61 -32.38
CA LEU A 15 -44.57 0.83 -33.79
C LEU A 15 -44.32 -0.53 -34.46
N GLU A 16 -45.21 -0.95 -35.36
CA GLU A 16 -45.02 -2.13 -36.20
C GLU A 16 -44.26 -1.78 -37.48
N CYS A 17 -43.25 -2.60 -37.79
CA CYS A 17 -42.35 -2.36 -38.91
C CYS A 17 -42.83 -3.13 -40.14
N LEU A 18 -43.36 -2.42 -41.15
CA LEU A 18 -44.07 -3.03 -42.28
C LEU A 18 -43.20 -3.27 -43.53
N ARG A 19 -41.93 -2.80 -43.55
CA ARG A 19 -41.04 -2.93 -44.72
C ARG A 19 -40.08 -4.11 -44.56
N LYS A 20 -39.99 -4.93 -45.61
CA LYS A 20 -39.17 -6.16 -45.67
C LYS A 20 -37.70 -5.94 -45.30
N GLN A 21 -37.08 -4.88 -45.83
CA GLN A 21 -35.70 -4.48 -45.47
C GLN A 21 -35.55 -4.14 -43.98
N SER A 22 -36.56 -3.54 -43.37
CA SER A 22 -36.51 -3.16 -41.95
C SER A 22 -36.74 -4.35 -41.01
N LEU A 23 -37.46 -5.39 -41.46
CA LEU A 23 -37.51 -6.69 -40.79
C LEU A 23 -36.15 -7.40 -40.83
N GLU A 24 -35.48 -7.41 -41.99
CA GLU A 24 -34.13 -8.00 -42.14
C GLU A 24 -33.10 -7.30 -41.24
N TYR A 25 -33.14 -5.97 -41.12
CA TYR A 25 -32.31 -5.23 -40.16
C TYR A 25 -32.64 -5.55 -38.70
N LYS A 26 -33.93 -5.77 -38.36
CA LYS A 26 -34.34 -6.18 -37.01
C LYS A 26 -33.80 -7.56 -36.67
N ASP A 27 -33.85 -8.50 -37.61
CA ASP A 27 -33.30 -9.84 -37.43
C ASP A 27 -31.78 -9.82 -37.31
N LEU A 28 -31.10 -8.98 -38.11
CA LEU A 28 -29.66 -8.80 -38.02
C LEU A 28 -29.26 -8.24 -36.64
N ILE A 29 -29.91 -7.18 -36.18
CA ILE A 29 -29.66 -6.56 -34.86
C ILE A 29 -29.98 -7.56 -33.74
N SER A 30 -31.08 -8.29 -33.84
CA SER A 30 -31.47 -9.27 -32.83
C SER A 30 -30.54 -10.47 -32.80
N ASN A 31 -29.99 -10.90 -33.95
CA ASN A 31 -29.01 -11.97 -34.04
C ASN A 31 -27.64 -11.50 -33.54
N THR A 32 -27.19 -10.29 -33.86
CA THR A 32 -25.98 -9.69 -33.29
C THR A 32 -26.09 -9.51 -31.77
N LEU A 33 -27.26 -9.11 -31.25
CA LEU A 33 -27.51 -9.04 -29.80
C LEU A 33 -27.57 -10.43 -29.15
N LYS A 34 -28.10 -11.45 -29.84
CA LYS A 34 -28.07 -12.84 -29.38
C LYS A 34 -26.64 -13.37 -29.36
N GLU A 35 -25.86 -13.13 -30.41
CA GLU A 35 -24.43 -13.48 -30.52
C GLU A 35 -23.58 -12.77 -29.46
N GLN A 36 -23.81 -11.49 -29.19
CA GLN A 36 -23.16 -10.76 -28.10
C GLN A 36 -23.55 -11.34 -26.72
N LYS A 37 -24.80 -11.80 -26.55
CA LYS A 37 -25.24 -12.49 -25.33
C LYS A 37 -24.64 -13.90 -25.21
N THR A 38 -24.57 -14.70 -26.27
CA THR A 38 -23.93 -16.03 -26.23
C THR A 38 -22.41 -15.91 -26.00
N THR A 39 -21.74 -14.93 -26.59
CA THR A 39 -20.31 -14.67 -26.35
C THR A 39 -20.03 -14.19 -24.91
N GLN A 40 -21.01 -13.55 -24.25
CA GLN A 40 -20.94 -13.23 -22.82
C GLN A 40 -21.28 -14.42 -21.91
N VAL A 41 -22.08 -15.38 -22.37
CA VAL A 41 -22.46 -16.58 -21.59
C VAL A 41 -21.28 -17.56 -21.48
N ASP A 42 -20.41 -17.65 -22.48
CA ASP A 42 -19.19 -18.49 -22.41
C ASP A 42 -18.02 -17.84 -21.64
N LYS A 43 -18.16 -16.57 -21.23
CA LYS A 43 -17.25 -15.85 -20.33
C LYS A 43 -17.90 -15.52 -18.98
N LYS A 44 -18.88 -16.30 -18.54
CA LYS A 44 -19.38 -16.21 -17.16
C LYS A 44 -18.36 -16.83 -16.19
N GLN A 45 -17.22 -16.16 -16.02
CA GLN A 45 -16.45 -16.28 -14.79
C GLN A 45 -17.44 -16.02 -13.65
N SER A 46 -17.61 -16.97 -12.73
CA SER A 46 -18.49 -16.80 -11.59
C SER A 46 -17.98 -15.64 -10.76
N ILE A 47 -18.63 -14.48 -10.85
CA ILE A 47 -18.31 -13.33 -10.00
C ILE A 47 -18.81 -13.68 -8.59
N ALA A 48 -17.90 -14.22 -7.76
CA ALA A 48 -18.18 -14.42 -6.35
C ALA A 48 -18.20 -13.05 -5.67
N LYS A 49 -19.27 -12.76 -4.92
CA LYS A 49 -19.35 -11.58 -4.05
C LYS A 49 -18.80 -11.94 -2.69
N LEU A 50 -17.58 -11.50 -2.40
CA LEU A 50 -16.85 -11.80 -1.18
C LEU A 50 -16.95 -10.65 -0.18
N HIS A 51 -16.80 -10.95 1.11
CA HIS A 51 -17.04 -10.03 2.21
C HIS A 51 -15.78 -9.24 2.59
N ALA A 52 -15.92 -7.95 2.88
CA ALA A 52 -14.84 -7.19 3.49
C ALA A 52 -14.50 -7.67 4.91
N LEU A 53 -13.24 -7.55 5.31
CA LEU A 53 -12.78 -7.69 6.69
C LEU A 53 -13.22 -6.47 7.52
N LEU A 54 -13.69 -6.70 8.74
CA LEU A 54 -14.08 -5.67 9.71
C LEU A 54 -13.01 -5.48 10.80
N GLU A 55 -12.94 -4.26 11.32
CA GLU A 55 -11.99 -3.87 12.38
C GLU A 55 -12.12 -4.68 13.68
N ASN A 56 -13.31 -5.19 14.00
CA ASN A 56 -13.55 -5.96 15.23
C ASN A 56 -13.31 -7.47 15.09
N GLN A 57 -12.97 -7.97 13.90
CA GLN A 57 -12.80 -9.41 13.69
C GLN A 57 -11.52 -9.92 14.34
N ASN A 58 -11.56 -11.16 14.83
CA ASN A 58 -10.38 -11.83 15.33
C ASN A 58 -9.54 -12.36 14.16
N LEU A 59 -8.55 -11.59 13.75
CA LEU A 59 -7.55 -11.98 12.75
C LEU A 59 -6.29 -12.49 13.45
N GLU A 60 -5.83 -13.68 13.06
CA GLU A 60 -4.67 -14.33 13.68
C GLU A 60 -3.68 -14.82 12.63
N CYS A 61 -2.40 -14.94 12.98
CA CYS A 61 -1.50 -15.83 12.24
C CYS A 61 -1.85 -17.30 12.54
N ILE A 62 -1.41 -18.23 11.69
CA ILE A 62 -1.68 -19.67 11.91
C ILE A 62 -1.19 -20.21 13.27
N HIS A 63 -0.24 -19.53 13.93
CA HIS A 63 0.27 -19.91 15.24
C HIS A 63 -0.59 -19.38 16.41
N GLY A 64 -1.60 -18.54 16.15
CA GLY A 64 -2.47 -17.96 17.18
C GLY A 64 -2.04 -16.58 17.69
N GLY A 65 -1.04 -15.94 17.08
CA GLY A 65 -0.74 -14.53 17.34
C GLY A 65 -1.82 -13.63 16.76
N LYS A 66 -2.30 -12.64 17.53
CA LYS A 66 -3.42 -11.76 17.17
C LYS A 66 -2.93 -10.55 16.38
N VAL A 67 -3.56 -10.27 15.25
CA VAL A 67 -3.32 -9.04 14.48
C VAL A 67 -4.11 -7.90 15.11
N ILE A 68 -3.46 -6.78 15.37
CA ILE A 68 -4.11 -5.56 15.85
C ILE A 68 -4.73 -4.84 14.66
N LEU A 69 -6.05 -4.91 14.51
CA LEU A 69 -6.80 -4.22 13.48
C LEU A 69 -7.15 -2.80 13.94
N LYS A 70 -6.82 -1.81 13.11
CA LYS A 70 -7.23 -0.41 13.32
C LYS A 70 -7.52 0.24 11.98
N SER A 71 -8.78 0.56 11.71
CA SER A 71 -9.20 1.18 10.45
C SER A 71 -8.89 2.67 10.49
N ASN A 72 -8.19 3.19 9.50
CA ASN A 72 -7.92 4.63 9.31
C ASN A 72 -8.72 5.17 8.13
N LYS A 73 -8.46 4.64 6.93
CA LYS A 73 -9.14 5.10 5.70
C LYS A 73 -10.49 4.41 5.46
N GLY A 74 -10.73 3.27 6.09
CA GLY A 74 -12.01 2.55 6.06
C GLY A 74 -13.09 3.09 7.01
N LYS A 75 -12.77 4.06 7.89
CA LYS A 75 -13.69 4.57 8.94
C LYS A 75 -15.05 5.04 8.43
N SER A 76 -15.13 5.55 7.20
CA SER A 76 -16.37 6.02 6.60
C SER A 76 -17.25 4.90 6.02
N PHE A 77 -16.74 3.68 5.91
CA PHE A 77 -17.42 2.53 5.33
C PHE A 77 -17.69 1.49 6.42
N LYS A 78 -18.92 1.46 6.94
CA LYS A 78 -19.26 0.70 8.15
C LYS A 78 -20.33 -0.36 7.92
N SER A 79 -20.02 -1.62 8.24
CA SER A 79 -21.03 -2.68 8.34
C SER A 79 -21.54 -2.69 9.78
N ASP A 80 -22.80 -2.35 9.99
CA ASP A 80 -23.43 -2.34 11.33
C ASP A 80 -22.65 -1.50 12.36
N GLY A 81 -22.15 -0.34 11.92
CA GLY A 81 -21.37 0.58 12.76
C GLY A 81 -19.88 0.25 12.84
N ILE A 82 -19.43 -0.88 12.29
CA ILE A 82 -18.04 -1.35 12.35
C ILE A 82 -17.31 -1.04 11.05
N PRO A 83 -16.19 -0.30 11.09
CA PRO A 83 -15.40 0.01 9.89
C PRO A 83 -14.87 -1.24 9.19
N ILE A 84 -14.77 -1.17 7.86
CA ILE A 84 -14.02 -2.15 7.06
C ILE A 84 -12.52 -1.85 7.11
N MET A 85 -11.70 -2.86 6.84
CA MET A 85 -10.25 -2.74 6.71
C MET A 85 -9.86 -2.52 5.24
N LEU A 86 -8.98 -1.53 5.00
CA LEU A 86 -8.37 -1.27 3.69
C LEU A 86 -6.89 -1.69 3.66
N GLU A 87 -6.29 -1.62 2.48
CA GLU A 87 -4.90 -2.01 2.20
C GLU A 87 -3.90 -1.47 3.23
N SER A 88 -3.89 -0.15 3.45
CA SER A 88 -2.97 0.49 4.40
C SER A 88 -3.28 0.19 5.86
N ASP A 89 -4.52 -0.20 6.17
CA ASP A 89 -4.94 -0.52 7.53
C ASP A 89 -4.39 -1.90 7.96
N LEU A 90 -4.30 -2.87 7.04
CA LEU A 90 -3.79 -4.21 7.34
C LEU A 90 -2.29 -4.37 7.09
N LEU A 91 -1.73 -3.71 6.06
CA LEU A 91 -0.30 -3.76 5.79
C LEU A 91 0.50 -3.19 6.97
N ASN A 92 1.54 -3.89 7.42
CA ASN A 92 2.35 -3.56 8.60
C ASN A 92 1.59 -3.56 9.95
N SER A 93 0.34 -4.04 9.99
CA SER A 93 -0.37 -4.26 11.26
C SER A 93 0.43 -5.17 12.20
N SER A 94 0.51 -4.79 13.47
CA SER A 94 1.24 -5.53 14.50
C SER A 94 0.57 -6.87 14.81
N ILE A 95 1.39 -7.88 15.09
CA ILE A 95 0.96 -9.19 15.57
C ILE A 95 1.52 -9.37 16.98
N VAL A 96 0.61 -9.63 17.93
CA VAL A 96 0.94 -9.79 19.34
C VAL A 96 0.69 -11.22 19.80
N ALA A 97 1.37 -11.63 20.87
CA ALA A 97 1.17 -12.93 21.54
C ALA A 97 1.30 -14.16 20.61
N CYS A 98 2.17 -14.11 19.59
CA CYS A 98 2.44 -15.27 18.74
C CYS A 98 3.34 -16.29 19.47
N PRO A 99 2.90 -17.54 19.71
CA PRO A 99 3.67 -18.54 20.44
C PRO A 99 4.68 -19.29 19.56
N HIS A 100 4.96 -18.83 18.33
CA HIS A 100 5.80 -19.56 17.40
C HIS A 100 7.24 -19.71 17.90
N THR A 101 7.76 -20.93 17.84
CA THR A 101 9.13 -21.29 18.23
C THR A 101 9.79 -22.16 17.17
N ILE A 102 11.11 -22.03 16.99
CA ILE A 102 11.93 -22.92 16.16
C ILE A 102 13.00 -23.52 17.06
N ALA A 103 13.08 -24.86 17.13
CA ALA A 103 14.02 -25.57 18.02
C ALA A 103 13.99 -25.05 19.46
N ASN A 104 12.78 -24.84 20.02
CA ASN A 104 12.52 -24.27 21.34
C ASN A 104 13.01 -22.82 21.57
N VAL A 105 13.48 -22.14 20.53
CA VAL A 105 13.81 -20.71 20.57
C VAL A 105 12.60 -19.90 20.10
N SER A 106 12.24 -18.87 20.85
CA SER A 106 11.14 -17.95 20.50
C SER A 106 11.38 -17.31 19.13
N TYR A 107 10.43 -17.47 18.22
CA TYR A 107 10.49 -16.92 16.87
C TYR A 107 9.11 -16.37 16.44
N PRO A 108 8.53 -15.43 17.19
CA PRO A 108 7.16 -14.98 16.99
C PRO A 108 6.99 -14.24 15.66
N CYS A 109 5.80 -14.35 15.07
CA CYS A 109 5.35 -13.42 14.04
C CYS A 109 5.03 -12.07 14.70
N THR A 110 5.48 -10.96 14.11
CA THR A 110 5.38 -9.62 14.72
C THR A 110 4.60 -8.62 13.89
N LYS A 111 4.45 -8.84 12.57
CA LYS A 111 3.67 -7.97 11.69
C LYS A 111 3.14 -8.67 10.45
N VAL A 112 2.09 -8.11 9.85
CA VAL A 112 1.59 -8.48 8.52
C VAL A 112 2.40 -7.74 7.45
N VAL A 113 2.83 -8.43 6.41
CA VAL A 113 3.74 -7.86 5.39
C VAL A 113 3.27 -8.05 3.97
N ASP A 114 2.45 -9.07 3.68
CA ASP A 114 1.87 -9.26 2.35
C ASP A 114 0.36 -9.45 2.47
N ILE A 115 -0.38 -8.70 1.67
CA ILE A 115 -1.84 -8.69 1.66
C ILE A 115 -2.41 -8.79 0.24
N LYS A 116 -1.55 -8.89 -0.79
CA LYS A 116 -1.96 -8.76 -2.20
C LYS A 116 -3.04 -9.75 -2.60
N GLY A 117 -2.95 -10.97 -2.07
CA GLY A 117 -3.92 -12.01 -2.33
C GLY A 117 -5.31 -11.82 -1.73
N SER A 118 -5.49 -10.83 -0.86
CA SER A 118 -6.77 -10.53 -0.21
C SER A 118 -7.36 -9.20 -0.67
N LEU A 119 -6.73 -8.51 -1.63
CA LEU A 119 -7.23 -7.22 -2.09
C LEU A 119 -8.47 -7.38 -2.97
N SER A 120 -9.45 -6.49 -2.77
CA SER A 120 -10.55 -6.32 -3.69
C SER A 120 -10.08 -5.84 -5.06
N GLN A 121 -10.90 -6.04 -6.10
CA GLN A 121 -10.60 -5.48 -7.43
C GLN A 121 -10.96 -4.01 -7.55
N LYS A 122 -11.98 -3.57 -6.79
CA LYS A 122 -12.47 -2.19 -6.77
C LYS A 122 -11.91 -1.47 -5.56
N LYS A 123 -11.47 -0.24 -5.78
CA LYS A 123 -11.00 0.65 -4.71
C LYS A 123 -12.16 1.33 -3.99
N VAL A 124 -11.97 1.56 -2.70
CA VAL A 124 -12.81 2.33 -1.81
C VAL A 124 -11.91 3.35 -1.12
N ASN A 125 -12.24 4.64 -1.21
CA ASN A 125 -11.38 5.72 -0.70
C ASN A 125 -9.93 5.70 -1.25
N GLY A 126 -9.78 5.34 -2.53
CA GLY A 126 -8.47 5.28 -3.20
C GLY A 126 -7.63 4.03 -2.90
N GLU A 127 -8.09 3.13 -2.03
CA GLU A 127 -7.40 1.90 -1.63
C GLU A 127 -8.25 0.64 -1.87
N TYR A 128 -7.61 -0.52 -1.96
CA TYR A 128 -8.34 -1.78 -2.05
C TYR A 128 -8.84 -2.22 -0.67
N ALA A 129 -10.04 -2.80 -0.62
CA ALA A 129 -10.58 -3.40 0.59
C ALA A 129 -9.97 -4.78 0.82
N ILE A 130 -9.87 -5.20 2.08
CA ILE A 130 -9.41 -6.55 2.43
C ILE A 130 -10.59 -7.52 2.38
N ILE A 131 -10.45 -8.61 1.62
CA ILE A 131 -11.45 -9.68 1.47
C ILE A 131 -11.14 -10.80 2.47
N GLN A 132 -12.03 -11.00 3.43
CA GLN A 132 -11.80 -11.92 4.55
C GLN A 132 -11.74 -13.41 4.12
N GLU A 133 -12.46 -13.80 3.08
CA GLU A 133 -12.42 -15.17 2.54
C GLU A 133 -11.06 -15.51 1.91
N LEU A 134 -10.29 -14.48 1.56
CA LEU A 134 -8.98 -14.61 0.91
C LEU A 134 -7.82 -14.36 1.87
N ILE A 135 -8.10 -14.22 3.17
CA ILE A 135 -7.10 -13.80 4.16
C ILE A 135 -5.93 -14.78 4.30
N SER A 136 -6.13 -16.05 3.92
CA SER A 136 -5.09 -17.08 3.91
C SER A 136 -3.97 -16.81 2.91
N ALA A 137 -4.23 -15.95 1.92
CA ALA A 137 -3.24 -15.47 0.99
C ALA A 137 -2.34 -14.38 1.58
N CYS A 138 -2.76 -13.70 2.66
CA CYS A 138 -1.93 -12.75 3.38
C CYS A 138 -0.80 -13.47 4.14
N LYS A 139 0.33 -12.77 4.37
CA LYS A 139 1.50 -13.32 5.05
C LYS A 139 2.04 -12.42 6.15
N THR A 140 2.53 -13.08 7.19
CA THR A 140 3.33 -12.50 8.28
C THR A 140 4.77 -12.22 7.85
N ASP A 141 5.49 -11.43 8.65
CA ASP A 141 6.93 -11.17 8.47
C ASP A 141 7.78 -12.46 8.43
N LYS A 142 7.30 -13.53 9.07
CA LYS A 142 7.92 -14.87 9.05
C LYS A 142 7.47 -15.75 7.87
N GLY A 143 6.58 -15.25 7.02
CA GLY A 143 6.09 -15.93 5.81
C GLY A 143 4.94 -16.90 6.02
N PHE A 144 4.32 -16.90 7.20
CA PHE A 144 3.16 -17.74 7.49
C PHE A 144 1.84 -17.03 7.16
N ALA A 145 0.82 -17.82 6.83
CA ALA A 145 -0.51 -17.33 6.49
C ALA A 145 -1.25 -16.70 7.68
N LEU A 146 -2.31 -15.95 7.37
CA LEU A 146 -3.31 -15.48 8.34
C LEU A 146 -4.58 -16.33 8.27
N LYS A 147 -5.40 -16.24 9.31
CA LYS A 147 -6.73 -16.86 9.41
C LYS A 147 -7.68 -15.91 10.12
N VAL A 148 -8.94 -15.91 9.73
CA VAL A 148 -10.00 -15.08 10.34
C VAL A 148 -11.26 -15.91 10.49
N ASN A 149 -12.03 -15.61 11.53
CA ASN A 149 -13.38 -16.16 11.66
C ASN A 149 -14.35 -15.40 10.75
N PHE A 150 -15.12 -16.14 9.95
CA PHE A 150 -16.00 -15.55 8.95
C PHE A 150 -17.10 -14.69 9.59
N THR A 151 -17.10 -13.44 9.16
CA THR A 151 -17.93 -12.27 9.41
C THR A 151 -18.90 -11.85 8.29
N PRO A 152 -20.18 -12.24 8.16
CA PRO A 152 -21.00 -11.66 7.09
C PRO A 152 -21.07 -10.13 7.20
N THR A 153 -20.68 -9.45 6.12
CA THR A 153 -20.68 -7.97 6.03
C THR A 153 -21.60 -7.44 4.92
N LYS A 154 -22.05 -6.19 5.08
CA LYS A 154 -22.82 -5.46 4.06
C LYS A 154 -21.96 -5.06 2.85
N PHE A 155 -20.65 -4.90 3.06
CA PHE A 155 -19.71 -4.54 2.01
C PHE A 155 -19.18 -5.79 1.31
N LYS A 156 -19.71 -6.03 0.11
CA LYS A 156 -19.32 -7.14 -0.75
C LYS A 156 -18.57 -6.65 -1.97
N PHE A 157 -17.52 -7.36 -2.34
CA PHE A 157 -16.67 -7.04 -3.49
C PHE A 157 -16.76 -8.15 -4.52
N ASP A 158 -16.89 -7.74 -5.77
CA ASP A 158 -16.75 -8.64 -6.91
C ASP A 158 -15.29 -9.09 -6.99
N HIS A 159 -15.06 -10.40 -7.01
CA HIS A 159 -13.75 -10.97 -7.32
C HIS A 159 -13.88 -11.81 -8.58
N SER A 160 -13.10 -11.47 -9.62
CA SER A 160 -12.94 -12.32 -10.79
C SER A 160 -12.03 -13.47 -10.40
N PHE A 161 -12.63 -14.60 -10.09
CA PHE A 161 -11.96 -15.85 -9.76
C PHE A 161 -11.60 -16.57 -11.06
N ASP A 162 -10.33 -16.88 -11.34
CA ASP A 162 -10.01 -17.91 -12.33
C ASP A 162 -10.05 -19.29 -11.64
N PRO A 163 -11.02 -20.15 -11.97
CA PRO A 163 -11.12 -21.48 -11.38
C PRO A 163 -9.90 -22.36 -11.66
N LYS A 164 -9.10 -22.04 -12.68
CA LYS A 164 -7.94 -22.84 -13.10
C LYS A 164 -6.68 -22.55 -12.29
N GLU A 165 -6.47 -21.29 -11.90
CA GLU A 165 -5.33 -20.89 -11.08
C GLU A 165 -5.63 -21.04 -9.57
N GLY A 166 -6.90 -20.96 -9.17
CA GLY A 166 -7.27 -21.00 -7.76
C GLY A 166 -6.84 -19.76 -6.98
N LEU A 167 -7.56 -19.45 -5.90
CA LEU A 167 -7.39 -18.19 -5.15
C LEU A 167 -5.96 -18.00 -4.59
N GLY A 168 -5.28 -19.10 -4.27
CA GLY A 168 -3.95 -19.09 -3.68
C GLY A 168 -2.78 -18.92 -4.66
N GLU A 169 -2.96 -19.14 -5.96
CA GLU A 169 -1.89 -18.91 -6.95
C GLU A 169 -1.96 -17.51 -7.54
N GLN A 170 -3.17 -16.97 -7.72
CA GLN A 170 -3.36 -15.60 -8.21
C GLN A 170 -2.72 -14.55 -7.28
N SER A 171 -2.59 -14.86 -6.00
CA SER A 171 -1.88 -14.02 -5.03
C SER A 171 -0.35 -14.03 -5.14
N LYS A 172 0.26 -15.04 -5.78
CA LYS A 172 1.73 -15.27 -5.73
C LYS A 172 2.52 -14.40 -6.72
N ASN A 173 1.87 -13.86 -7.76
CA ASN A 173 2.57 -13.41 -8.97
C ASN A 173 3.16 -11.99 -8.98
N GLN A 174 3.24 -11.24 -7.88
CA GLN A 174 3.66 -9.83 -7.98
C GLN A 174 4.46 -9.28 -6.81
N ILE A 175 5.48 -9.97 -6.29
CA ILE A 175 6.38 -9.35 -5.30
C ILE A 175 7.54 -8.64 -6.01
N GLU A 176 7.29 -7.43 -6.48
CA GLU A 176 8.31 -6.50 -6.97
C GLU A 176 8.72 -5.55 -5.84
N LEU A 177 10.03 -5.48 -5.55
CA LEU A 177 10.59 -4.51 -4.62
C LEU A 177 10.90 -3.21 -5.36
N LYS A 178 10.64 -2.08 -4.70
CA LYS A 178 10.87 -0.75 -5.26
C LYS A 178 12.09 -0.11 -4.60
N GLU A 179 12.83 0.67 -5.37
CA GLU A 179 13.90 1.54 -4.86
C GLU A 179 13.40 2.43 -3.73
N ALA A 180 14.26 2.62 -2.73
CA ALA A 180 13.99 3.47 -1.59
C ALA A 180 13.72 4.90 -2.07
N ARG A 181 12.59 5.46 -1.62
CA ARG A 181 12.18 6.82 -1.95
C ARG A 181 11.75 7.54 -0.69
N LEU A 182 12.30 8.73 -0.50
CA LEU A 182 11.86 9.67 0.51
C LEU A 182 11.15 10.84 -0.18
N ARG A 183 10.04 11.29 0.39
CA ARG A 183 9.39 12.53 -0.04
C ARG A 183 9.63 13.60 1.02
N MET A 184 10.23 14.71 0.60
CA MET A 184 10.46 15.88 1.43
C MET A 184 9.69 17.07 0.89
N TYR A 185 9.22 17.92 1.79
CA TYR A 185 8.62 19.20 1.46
C TYR A 185 9.43 20.30 2.16
N TYR A 186 9.96 21.25 1.38
CA TYR A 186 10.75 22.36 1.91
C TYR A 186 10.26 23.70 1.37
N LYS A 187 10.11 24.67 2.29
CA LYS A 187 9.80 26.08 2.02
C LYS A 187 10.50 26.96 3.05
N GLU A 188 11.20 27.98 2.59
CA GLU A 188 11.77 29.05 3.43
C GLU A 188 10.69 30.04 3.87
N HIS A 189 9.70 30.28 3.01
CA HIS A 189 8.58 31.17 3.31
C HIS A 189 7.27 30.64 2.72
N LYS A 190 6.15 31.00 3.36
CA LYS A 190 4.80 30.50 3.03
C LYS A 190 4.40 30.67 1.55
N TYR A 191 4.95 31.68 0.88
CA TYR A 191 4.63 32.03 -0.51
C TYR A 191 5.65 31.48 -1.53
N GLN A 192 6.69 30.77 -1.08
CA GLN A 192 7.64 30.13 -1.99
C GLN A 192 6.94 28.99 -2.73
N LYS A 193 7.18 28.89 -4.04
CA LYS A 193 6.88 27.67 -4.78
C LYS A 193 7.69 26.54 -4.15
N ASP A 194 7.07 25.38 -3.95
CA ASP A 194 7.77 24.19 -3.44
C ASP A 194 9.08 23.97 -4.22
N ASN A 195 10.16 23.66 -3.49
CA ASN A 195 11.46 23.24 -4.03
C ASN A 195 12.14 24.28 -4.96
N LEU A 196 11.97 25.58 -4.70
CA LEU A 196 12.71 26.63 -5.43
C LEU A 196 14.22 26.51 -5.22
N PHE A 197 15.00 26.87 -6.24
CA PHE A 197 16.47 26.82 -6.27
C PHE A 197 17.10 27.58 -5.11
N THR A 198 17.63 26.84 -4.14
CA THR A 198 18.60 27.29 -3.15
C THR A 198 19.82 26.40 -3.29
N ASN A 199 21.01 26.88 -2.91
CA ASN A 199 22.22 26.06 -2.95
C ASN A 199 22.01 24.86 -2.01
N LEU A 200 21.86 23.67 -2.59
CA LEU A 200 21.72 22.42 -1.85
C LEU A 200 23.12 21.89 -1.57
N TYR A 201 23.44 21.66 -0.30
CA TYR A 201 24.64 20.92 0.07
C TYR A 201 24.23 19.59 0.66
N LEU A 202 24.81 18.50 0.15
CA LEU A 202 24.71 17.16 0.71
C LEU A 202 26.03 16.88 1.42
N ASN A 203 25.99 16.67 2.74
CA ASN A 203 27.19 16.41 3.55
C ASN A 203 28.31 17.43 3.28
N ASP A 204 27.98 18.71 3.38
CA ASP A 204 28.84 19.88 3.07
C ASP A 204 29.34 20.00 1.61
N THR A 205 28.96 19.09 0.72
CA THR A 205 29.31 19.15 -0.70
C THR A 205 28.20 19.80 -1.50
N LEU A 206 28.52 20.83 -2.30
CA LEU A 206 27.54 21.49 -3.16
C LEU A 206 26.98 20.49 -4.19
N TYR A 207 25.68 20.28 -4.14
CA TYR A 207 24.97 19.39 -5.05
C TYR A 207 24.48 20.20 -6.26
N GLN A 208 25.20 20.06 -7.38
CA GLN A 208 24.85 20.76 -8.61
C GLN A 208 23.72 20.03 -9.32
N ASN A 209 22.47 20.40 -9.03
CA ASN A 209 21.35 20.00 -9.88
C ASN A 209 20.37 21.16 -10.11
N GLU A 210 19.78 21.19 -11.31
CA GLU A 210 18.80 22.22 -11.67
C GLU A 210 17.38 21.90 -11.15
N GLN A 211 17.21 20.82 -10.38
CA GLN A 211 15.89 20.34 -9.98
C GLN A 211 15.74 20.21 -8.46
N GLY A 212 16.73 20.67 -7.70
CA GLY A 212 16.73 20.66 -6.24
C GLY A 212 16.46 19.27 -5.66
N LEU A 213 15.59 19.21 -4.65
CA LEU A 213 15.22 17.97 -3.99
C LEU A 213 14.51 16.96 -4.90
N ASP A 214 13.88 17.40 -6.00
CA ASP A 214 13.10 16.51 -6.87
C ASP A 214 13.94 15.44 -7.57
N LYS A 215 15.25 15.69 -7.72
CA LYS A 215 16.23 14.75 -8.30
C LYS A 215 17.41 14.48 -7.36
N LEU A 216 17.25 14.69 -6.06
CA LEU A 216 18.29 14.30 -5.13
C LEU A 216 18.36 12.77 -5.06
N GLU A 217 19.45 12.20 -5.55
CA GLU A 217 19.75 10.77 -5.44
C GLU A 217 20.83 10.56 -4.39
N LEU A 218 20.49 9.79 -3.34
CA LEU A 218 21.44 9.40 -2.31
C LEU A 218 22.10 8.07 -2.69
N SER A 219 23.42 8.01 -2.52
CA SER A 219 24.22 6.80 -2.63
C SER A 219 24.58 6.27 -1.25
N LYS A 220 25.13 5.05 -1.21
CA LYS A 220 25.61 4.46 0.05
C LYS A 220 26.67 5.33 0.74
N ASN A 221 27.48 6.04 -0.04
CA ASN A 221 28.56 6.86 0.49
C ASN A 221 28.05 8.15 1.14
N ASP A 222 26.82 8.55 0.84
CA ASP A 222 26.18 9.72 1.43
C ASP A 222 25.56 9.42 2.80
N LEU A 223 25.44 8.14 3.17
CA LEU A 223 24.85 7.66 4.40
C LEU A 223 25.93 7.28 5.43
N PHE A 224 26.06 8.09 6.46
CA PHE A 224 26.97 7.84 7.58
C PHE A 224 26.28 7.07 8.70
N ASN A 225 27.06 6.54 9.64
CA ASN A 225 26.48 5.99 10.87
C ASN A 225 26.01 7.15 11.76
N LEU A 226 24.84 7.01 12.37
CA LEU A 226 24.31 8.00 13.31
C LEU A 226 25.27 8.22 14.48
N ASN A 227 25.82 9.44 14.59
CA ASN A 227 26.82 9.78 15.61
C ASN A 227 26.21 10.40 16.88
N ASP A 228 25.02 11.00 16.81
CA ASP A 228 24.35 11.58 17.98
C ASP A 228 23.94 10.47 18.97
N ILE A 229 24.71 10.35 20.05
CA ILE A 229 24.55 9.31 21.08
C ILE A 229 23.17 9.37 21.73
N ASN A 230 22.61 10.56 21.93
CA ASN A 230 21.32 10.72 22.60
C ASN A 230 20.20 10.19 21.70
N VAL A 231 20.17 10.64 20.44
CA VAL A 231 19.18 10.17 19.46
C VAL A 231 19.33 8.67 19.21
N LEU A 232 20.58 8.20 19.05
CA LEU A 232 20.87 6.78 18.86
C LEU A 232 20.38 5.92 20.01
N ASN A 233 20.52 6.38 21.26
CA ASN A 233 20.06 5.64 22.43
C ASN A 233 18.53 5.59 22.49
N THR A 234 17.83 6.68 22.20
CA THR A 234 16.36 6.70 22.11
C THR A 234 15.88 5.73 21.03
N LEU A 235 16.43 5.81 19.82
CA LEU A 235 16.03 4.91 18.73
C LEU A 235 16.34 3.44 19.05
N LYS A 236 17.44 3.13 19.74
CA LYS A 236 17.75 1.76 20.18
C LYS A 236 16.81 1.22 21.26
N GLN A 237 16.13 2.08 22.01
CA GLN A 237 15.11 1.66 22.99
C GLN A 237 13.82 1.25 22.28
N ASP A 238 13.43 2.00 21.25
CA ASP A 238 12.16 1.81 20.56
C ASP A 238 12.25 0.83 19.38
N PHE A 239 13.43 0.69 18.75
CA PHE A 239 13.68 -0.21 17.64
C PHE A 239 14.56 -1.40 18.03
N SER A 240 14.23 -2.60 17.53
CA SER A 240 14.97 -3.82 17.84
C SER A 240 16.40 -3.79 17.25
N LYS A 241 17.24 -4.75 17.68
CA LYS A 241 18.60 -4.95 17.15
C LYS A 241 18.64 -5.23 15.63
N ASP A 242 17.48 -5.54 15.05
CA ASP A 242 17.30 -5.83 13.63
C ASP A 242 17.24 -4.57 12.76
N TYR A 243 17.41 -3.38 13.33
CA TYR A 243 17.50 -2.13 12.59
C TYR A 243 18.92 -1.57 12.60
N GLU A 244 19.28 -0.87 11.54
CA GLU A 244 20.44 0.00 11.44
C GLU A 244 20.01 1.46 11.35
N PHE A 245 20.87 2.35 11.81
CA PHE A 245 20.61 3.78 11.86
C PHE A 245 21.67 4.49 11.02
N LYS A 246 21.20 5.19 9.99
CA LYS A 246 22.04 5.96 9.08
C LYS A 246 21.65 7.43 9.13
N GLU A 247 22.60 8.31 8.84
CA GLU A 247 22.34 9.75 8.77
C GLU A 247 22.94 10.37 7.51
N CYS A 248 22.30 11.41 7.00
CA CYS A 248 22.90 12.37 6.08
C CYS A 248 22.43 13.78 6.39
N GLU A 249 23.21 14.76 5.96
CA GLU A 249 22.90 16.17 6.18
C GLU A 249 22.61 16.87 4.86
N ILE A 250 21.49 17.60 4.82
CA ILE A 250 21.12 18.46 3.70
C ILE A 250 21.07 19.90 4.20
N ARG A 251 21.88 20.78 3.61
CA ARG A 251 21.80 22.22 3.87
C ARG A 251 21.07 22.93 2.74
N LEU A 252 20.10 23.77 3.12
CA LEU A 252 19.29 24.60 2.24
C LEU A 252 19.24 26.00 2.85
N GLY A 253 20.00 26.96 2.31
CA GLY A 253 20.12 28.29 2.91
C GLY A 253 20.59 28.23 4.38
N MET A 254 19.78 28.79 5.29
CA MET A 254 20.05 28.77 6.75
C MET A 254 19.56 27.49 7.46
N HIS A 255 18.91 26.57 6.72
CA HIS A 255 18.34 25.36 7.26
C HIS A 255 19.31 24.19 7.09
N LEU A 256 19.58 23.48 8.19
CA LEU A 256 20.32 22.22 8.19
C LEU A 256 19.35 21.09 8.55
N LEU A 257 19.06 20.23 7.58
CA LEU A 257 18.23 19.05 7.76
C LEU A 257 19.14 17.86 8.03
N LYS A 258 19.08 17.31 9.24
CA LYS A 258 19.70 16.03 9.59
C LYS A 258 18.66 14.94 9.40
N LEU A 259 18.81 14.18 8.32
CA LEU A 259 17.93 13.07 7.98
C LEU A 259 18.49 11.80 8.63
N ILE A 260 17.69 11.16 9.46
CA ILE A 260 18.03 9.92 10.15
C ILE A 260 17.14 8.81 9.61
N PHE A 261 17.74 7.76 9.09
CA PHE A 261 17.04 6.62 8.50
C PHE A 261 17.13 5.41 9.42
N VAL A 262 15.97 4.84 9.75
CA VAL A 262 15.80 3.60 10.51
C VAL A 262 15.55 2.47 9.52
N ILE A 263 16.62 1.76 9.14
CA ILE A 263 16.58 0.78 8.05
C ILE A 263 16.53 -0.65 8.65
N PRO A 264 15.57 -1.50 8.27
CA PRO A 264 15.57 -2.91 8.70
C PRO A 264 16.75 -3.68 8.08
N LYS A 265 17.59 -4.30 8.91
CA LYS A 265 18.69 -5.18 8.47
C LYS A 265 18.19 -6.46 7.80
N ASN A 266 17.00 -6.91 8.20
CA ASN A 266 16.38 -8.13 7.71
C ASN A 266 15.03 -7.81 7.06
N ILE A 267 14.81 -8.32 5.85
CA ILE A 267 13.51 -8.25 5.19
C ILE A 267 12.64 -9.46 5.55
N ALA A 268 11.32 -9.29 5.49
CA ALA A 268 10.40 -10.38 5.73
C ALA A 268 10.61 -11.56 4.77
N LYS A 269 10.31 -12.78 5.25
CA LYS A 269 10.60 -14.02 4.52
C LYS A 269 10.01 -14.03 3.10
N VAL A 270 8.82 -13.46 2.92
CA VAL A 270 8.13 -13.35 1.63
C VAL A 270 8.90 -12.56 0.59
N TYR A 271 9.72 -11.60 1.03
CA TYR A 271 10.51 -10.75 0.14
C TYR A 271 11.93 -11.29 -0.07
N LYS A 272 12.35 -12.37 0.62
CA LYS A 272 13.75 -12.82 0.59
C LYS A 272 14.27 -13.13 -0.82
N SER A 273 13.44 -13.75 -1.66
CA SER A 273 13.83 -14.08 -3.04
C SER A 273 14.05 -12.81 -3.86
N ALA A 274 13.06 -11.90 -3.88
CA ALA A 274 13.18 -10.61 -4.58
C ALA A 274 14.32 -9.74 -4.02
N TYR A 275 14.49 -9.74 -2.70
CA TYR A 275 15.54 -9.00 -2.02
C TYR A 275 16.94 -9.56 -2.29
N LYS A 276 17.08 -10.85 -2.64
CA LYS A 276 18.39 -11.43 -2.99
C LYS A 276 18.96 -10.77 -4.24
N GLU A 277 18.12 -10.49 -5.22
CA GLU A 277 18.48 -9.91 -6.52
C GLU A 277 18.41 -8.38 -6.55
N PHE A 278 17.80 -7.76 -5.54
CA PHE A 278 17.63 -6.31 -5.44
C PHE A 278 18.99 -5.58 -5.30
N LYS A 279 19.21 -4.54 -6.10
CA LYS A 279 20.39 -3.67 -5.98
C LYS A 279 20.18 -2.62 -4.88
N ASN A 280 21.25 -2.02 -4.35
CA ASN A 280 21.17 -0.91 -3.39
C ASN A 280 20.43 -1.21 -2.08
N LYS A 281 20.52 -2.45 -1.58
CA LYS A 281 19.89 -2.90 -0.32
C LYS A 281 20.26 -2.04 0.89
N ASP A 282 21.48 -1.50 0.89
CA ASP A 282 22.03 -0.66 1.96
C ASP A 282 21.30 0.70 2.09
N LEU A 283 20.48 1.08 1.10
CA LEU A 283 19.65 2.30 1.12
C LEU A 283 18.21 2.03 1.61
N GLY A 284 17.87 0.78 1.90
CA GLY A 284 16.51 0.35 2.20
C GLY A 284 15.69 0.01 0.95
N VAL A 285 14.38 -0.18 1.14
CA VAL A 285 13.44 -0.61 0.09
C VAL A 285 12.09 0.07 0.31
N GLY A 286 11.46 0.54 -0.77
CA GLY A 286 10.11 1.09 -0.74
C GLY A 286 10.06 2.58 -0.41
N TYR A 287 9.06 3.01 0.37
CA TYR A 287 8.86 4.42 0.71
C TYR A 287 9.16 4.66 2.18
N PHE A 288 10.07 5.59 2.46
CA PHE A 288 10.32 6.07 3.81
C PHE A 288 9.10 6.85 4.33
N THR A 289 8.77 6.63 5.59
CA THR A 289 7.68 7.31 6.28
C THR A 289 8.26 8.06 7.45
N GLN A 290 7.92 9.33 7.59
CA GLN A 290 8.44 10.16 8.67
C GLN A 290 7.87 9.72 10.02
N LEU A 291 8.75 9.54 10.99
CA LEU A 291 8.45 9.19 12.38
C LEU A 291 8.43 10.46 13.22
N HIS A 292 7.31 11.19 13.13
CA HIS A 292 7.17 12.53 13.69
C HIS A 292 7.43 12.63 15.20
N GLU A 293 7.24 11.54 15.95
CA GLU A 293 7.49 11.49 17.38
C GLU A 293 8.96 11.69 17.77
N TYR A 294 9.90 11.48 16.83
CA TYR A 294 11.33 11.69 17.06
C TYR A 294 11.86 12.99 16.44
N ASP A 295 11.03 13.73 15.71
CA ASP A 295 11.44 14.97 15.07
C ASP A 295 11.79 16.04 16.11
N LYS A 296 12.83 16.82 15.82
CA LYS A 296 13.24 17.93 16.69
C LYS A 296 13.70 19.12 15.87
N ASP A 297 13.23 20.30 16.25
CA ASP A 297 13.65 21.56 15.69
C ASP A 297 14.32 22.40 16.77
N TYR A 298 15.49 22.94 16.47
CA TYR A 298 16.20 23.84 17.35
C TYR A 298 17.10 24.79 16.55
N ARG A 299 17.56 25.86 17.21
CA ARG A 299 18.53 26.78 16.65
C ARG A 299 19.87 26.57 17.30
N GLU A 300 20.91 26.54 16.50
CA GLU A 300 22.29 26.49 16.95
C GLU A 300 23.09 27.47 16.10
N ASN A 301 23.65 28.49 16.76
CA ASN A 301 24.26 29.64 16.10
C ASN A 301 23.26 30.33 15.14
N GLU A 302 23.65 30.56 13.89
CA GLU A 302 22.81 31.15 12.83
C GLU A 302 21.97 30.11 12.06
N ASN A 303 22.16 28.81 12.35
CA ASN A 303 21.47 27.74 11.63
C ASN A 303 20.17 27.33 12.32
N ILE A 304 19.16 27.04 11.51
CA ILE A 304 17.94 26.35 11.95
C ILE A 304 18.14 24.87 11.66
N ILE A 305 18.23 24.06 12.71
CA ILE A 305 18.48 22.62 12.60
C ILE A 305 17.16 21.86 12.71
N HIS A 306 16.95 20.96 11.76
CA HIS A 306 15.81 20.08 11.64
C HIS A 306 16.28 18.63 11.72
N HIS A 307 16.04 17.97 12.84
CA HIS A 307 16.18 16.51 12.94
C HIS A 307 14.90 15.88 12.42
N ARG A 308 15.04 15.03 11.40
CA ARG A 308 13.93 14.34 10.76
C ARG A 308 14.22 12.85 10.72
N VAL A 309 13.37 12.05 11.35
CA VAL A 309 13.56 10.59 11.45
C VAL A 309 12.59 9.88 10.50
N PHE A 310 13.09 8.87 9.78
CA PHE A 310 12.38 8.13 8.75
C PHE A 310 12.55 6.62 8.88
#